data_AF-S6AGP4-F1
#
_entry.id   AF-S6AGP4-F1
#
_cell.length_a   1.000
_cell.length_b   1.000
_cell.length_c   1.000
_cell.angle_alpha   90.00
_cell.angle_beta   90.00
_cell.angle_gamma   90.00
#
_symmetry.space_group_name_H-M   'P 1'
#
loop_
_entity.id
_entity.type
_entity.pdbx_description
1 polymer ?
#
loop_
_entity_poly.entity_id
_entity_poly.type
_entity_poly.pdbx_seq_one_letter_code
_entity_poly.pdbx_strand_id
1 'polypeptide(L)'
;MKRSALLLCCLSLALSAHATDSITDAGLAETQILGSLNGQALACGYAETASLIKSVIIQHAPKSRRYGAAFEEATNKAFLDHNKNEQTTCPDGPTLNGQVDEAIQRLQAAVPASVVK
;
A
#
# COMPACT_ATOMS: atom_id res chain seq x y z
N MET A 1 26.69 -30.86 -47.61
CA MET A 1 27.03 -30.67 -46.18
C MET A 1 26.90 -29.20 -45.81
N LYS A 2 26.41 -28.92 -44.59
CA LYS A 2 26.38 -27.62 -43.89
C LYS A 2 25.23 -26.65 -44.26
N ARG A 3 24.07 -26.88 -43.66
CA ARG A 3 22.97 -25.92 -43.46
C ARG A 3 22.44 -26.03 -42.02
N SER A 4 23.27 -25.84 -41.00
CA SER A 4 22.79 -26.00 -39.61
C SER A 4 23.51 -25.15 -38.55
N ALA A 5 24.26 -24.11 -38.91
CA ALA A 5 25.12 -23.43 -37.93
C ALA A 5 24.84 -21.93 -37.75
N LEU A 6 23.60 -21.47 -37.98
CA LEU A 6 23.28 -20.05 -37.85
C LEU A 6 21.88 -19.82 -37.25
N LEU A 7 21.59 -20.45 -36.11
CA LEU A 7 20.32 -20.28 -35.40
C LEU A 7 20.45 -20.47 -33.88
N LEU A 8 21.61 -20.11 -33.31
CA LEU A 8 21.92 -20.45 -31.91
C LEU A 8 22.72 -19.38 -31.15
N CYS A 9 22.48 -18.09 -31.40
CA CYS A 9 23.20 -17.04 -30.67
C CYS A 9 22.39 -15.82 -30.21
N CYS A 10 21.06 -15.86 -30.22
CA CYS A 10 20.23 -14.70 -29.83
C CYS A 10 19.35 -14.92 -28.58
N LEU A 11 19.57 -16.00 -27.80
CA LEU A 11 18.65 -16.37 -26.72
C LEU A 11 19.26 -16.31 -25.32
N SER A 12 19.97 -15.24 -25.01
CA SER A 12 20.45 -15.03 -23.63
C SER A 12 20.74 -13.56 -23.41
N LEU A 13 19.70 -12.76 -23.26
CA LEU A 13 19.75 -11.52 -22.49
C LEU A 13 18.32 -11.16 -22.01
N ALA A 14 17.65 -12.12 -21.35
CA ALA A 14 16.53 -11.80 -20.47
C ALA A 14 17.13 -11.18 -19.20
N LEU A 15 17.57 -9.93 -19.30
CA LEU A 15 17.96 -9.13 -18.17
C LEU A 15 16.69 -8.84 -17.37
N SER A 16 16.50 -9.55 -16.27
CA SER A 16 15.45 -9.26 -15.29
C SER A 16 15.67 -7.84 -14.79
N ALA A 17 14.97 -6.88 -15.39
CA ALA A 17 14.80 -5.55 -14.86
C ALA A 17 14.02 -5.69 -13.55
N HIS A 18 14.75 -5.90 -12.45
CA HIS A 18 14.21 -5.63 -11.13
C HIS A 18 13.99 -4.12 -11.12
N ALA A 19 12.74 -3.69 -11.27
CA ALA A 19 12.37 -2.31 -11.01
C ALA A 19 12.85 -2.01 -9.59
N THR A 20 13.86 -1.16 -9.46
CA THR A 20 14.25 -0.63 -8.16
C THR A 20 13.09 0.24 -7.72
N ASP A 21 12.11 -0.35 -7.02
CA ASP A 21 11.02 0.40 -6.42
C ASP A 21 11.66 1.51 -5.60
N SER A 22 11.42 2.75 -6.03
CA SER A 22 11.97 3.89 -5.34
C SER A 22 11.37 3.91 -3.93
N ILE A 23 12.13 4.34 -2.93
CA ILE A 23 11.63 4.50 -1.55
C ILE A 23 10.31 5.31 -1.54
N THR A 24 10.20 6.30 -2.43
CA THR A 24 8.97 7.05 -2.69
C THR A 24 7.78 6.19 -3.13
N ASP A 25 7.96 5.20 -4.00
CA ASP A 25 6.86 4.35 -4.46
C ASP A 25 6.44 3.35 -3.38
N ALA A 26 7.39 2.83 -2.59
CA ALA A 26 7.09 2.01 -1.42
C ALA A 26 6.26 2.77 -0.38
N GLY A 27 6.62 4.02 -0.05
CA GLY A 27 5.86 4.85 0.88
C GLY A 27 4.44 5.17 0.39
N LEU A 28 4.26 5.32 -0.93
CA LEU A 28 2.94 5.53 -1.51
C LEU A 28 2.08 4.27 -1.44
N ALA A 29 2.65 3.10 -1.71
CA ALA A 29 1.96 1.82 -1.60
C ALA A 29 1.45 1.58 -0.18
N GLU A 30 2.29 1.82 0.84
CA GLU A 30 1.87 1.68 2.25
C GLU A 30 0.79 2.71 2.64
N THR A 31 0.82 3.90 2.04
CA THR A 31 -0.25 4.90 2.21
C THR A 31 -1.58 4.40 1.65
N GLN A 32 -1.59 3.70 0.52
CA GLN A 32 -2.78 3.08 -0.05
C GLN A 32 -3.29 1.92 0.80
N ILE A 33 -2.38 1.10 1.35
CA ILE A 33 -2.72 -0.01 2.27
C ILE A 33 -3.41 0.55 3.52
N LEU A 34 -2.82 1.57 4.15
CA LEU A 34 -3.43 2.24 5.30
C LEU A 34 -4.78 2.89 4.94
N GLY A 35 -4.92 3.45 3.75
CA GLY A 35 -6.22 3.92 3.26
C GLY A 35 -7.26 2.80 3.19
N SER A 36 -6.87 1.65 2.64
CA SER A 36 -7.77 0.49 2.53
C SER A 36 -8.20 -0.04 3.90
N LEU A 37 -7.27 -0.14 4.85
CA LEU A 37 -7.54 -0.51 6.24
C LEU A 37 -8.42 0.52 6.95
N ASN A 38 -8.28 1.81 6.63
CA ASN A 38 -9.17 2.86 7.15
C ASN A 38 -10.61 2.66 6.67
N GLY A 39 -10.79 2.42 5.37
CA GLY A 39 -12.10 2.17 4.78
C GLY A 39 -12.78 0.94 5.40
N GLN A 40 -12.02 -0.13 5.62
CA GLN A 40 -12.51 -1.33 6.31
C GLN A 40 -12.87 -1.02 7.78
N ALA A 41 -12.01 -0.32 8.52
CA ALA A 41 -12.28 0.08 9.90
C ALA A 41 -13.57 0.90 10.02
N LEU A 42 -13.78 1.86 9.09
CA LEU A 42 -15.00 2.66 9.02
C LEU A 42 -16.24 1.81 8.72
N ALA A 43 -16.17 0.90 7.76
CA ALA A 43 -17.28 0.03 7.41
C ALA A 43 -17.65 -0.91 8.58
N CYS A 44 -16.67 -1.30 9.37
CA CYS A 44 -16.82 -2.16 10.56
C CYS A 44 -17.15 -1.42 11.85
N GLY A 45 -17.23 -0.08 11.84
CA GLY A 45 -17.52 0.71 13.04
C GLY A 45 -16.36 0.84 14.04
N TYR A 46 -15.13 0.49 13.65
CA TYR A 46 -13.93 0.63 14.47
C TYR A 46 -13.39 2.07 14.43
N ALA A 47 -14.13 3.00 15.04
CA ALA A 47 -13.84 4.43 15.00
C ALA A 47 -12.45 4.81 15.56
N GLU A 48 -12.01 4.15 16.63
CA GLU A 48 -10.69 4.39 17.24
C GLU A 48 -9.56 4.00 16.29
N THR A 49 -9.63 2.81 15.67
CA THR A 49 -8.68 2.35 14.66
C THR A 49 -8.65 3.29 13.45
N ALA A 50 -9.81 3.73 12.95
CA ALA A 50 -9.88 4.68 11.85
C ALA A 50 -9.24 6.04 12.20
N SER A 51 -9.40 6.52 13.45
CA SER A 51 -8.78 7.74 13.96
C SER A 51 -7.26 7.62 14.08
N LEU A 52 -6.78 6.47 14.58
CA LEU A 52 -5.35 6.15 14.66
C LEU A 52 -4.71 6.20 13.27
N ILE A 53 -5.27 5.48 12.31
CA ILE A 53 -4.73 5.44 10.94
C ILE A 53 -4.63 6.84 10.34
N LYS A 54 -5.68 7.67 10.47
CA LYS A 54 -5.65 9.07 9.99
C LYS A 54 -4.54 9.86 10.66
N SER A 55 -4.37 9.70 11.97
CA SER A 55 -3.32 10.39 12.73
C SER A 55 -1.92 9.98 12.28
N VAL A 56 -1.69 8.71 11.95
CA VAL A 56 -0.41 8.22 11.39
C VAL A 56 -0.15 8.83 10.03
N ILE A 57 -1.13 8.83 9.12
CA ILE A 57 -0.97 9.44 7.78
C ILE A 57 -0.66 10.94 7.91
N ILE A 58 -1.34 11.64 8.82
CA ILE A 58 -1.05 13.04 9.13
C ILE A 58 0.34 13.23 9.75
N GLN A 59 0.94 12.25 10.40
CA GLN A 59 2.25 12.41 11.01
C GLN A 59 3.40 12.00 10.08
N HIS A 60 3.22 10.93 9.30
CA HIS A 60 4.34 10.26 8.64
C HIS A 60 4.30 10.31 7.11
N ALA A 61 3.12 10.41 6.49
CA ALA A 61 3.07 10.44 5.03
C ALA A 61 3.64 11.78 4.49
N PRO A 62 4.44 11.76 3.41
CA PRO A 62 4.93 12.95 2.74
C PRO A 62 3.81 13.96 2.42
N LYS A 63 4.05 15.23 2.74
CA LYS A 63 3.10 16.34 2.59
C LYS A 63 2.91 16.74 1.13
N SER A 64 2.20 15.91 0.39
CA SER A 64 1.89 16.15 -1.01
C SER A 64 0.50 15.66 -1.37
N ARG A 65 -0.08 16.28 -2.42
CA ARG A 65 -1.38 15.87 -2.97
C ARG A 65 -1.40 14.40 -3.38
N ARG A 66 -0.28 13.87 -3.92
CA ARG A 66 -0.17 12.47 -4.38
C ARG A 66 -0.48 11.48 -3.26
N TYR A 67 0.09 11.68 -2.07
CA TYR A 67 -0.11 10.77 -0.93
C TYR A 67 -1.49 10.95 -0.30
N GLY A 68 -1.95 12.20 -0.15
CA GLY A 68 -3.30 12.47 0.36
C GLY A 68 -4.39 11.84 -0.51
N ALA A 69 -4.31 12.02 -1.82
CA ALA A 69 -5.26 11.43 -2.77
C ALA A 69 -5.22 9.89 -2.73
N ALA A 70 -4.03 9.29 -2.66
CA ALA A 70 -3.89 7.84 -2.59
C ALA A 70 -4.53 7.24 -1.33
N PHE A 71 -4.38 7.90 -0.18
CA PHE A 71 -5.04 7.50 1.06
C PHE A 71 -6.57 7.63 0.97
N GLU A 72 -7.06 8.77 0.52
CA GLU A 72 -8.50 9.08 0.42
C GLU A 72 -9.21 8.15 -0.58
N GLU A 73 -8.63 7.94 -1.75
CA GLU A 73 -9.19 7.06 -2.79
C GLU A 73 -9.28 5.62 -2.30
N ALA A 74 -8.20 5.10 -1.71
CA ALA A 74 -8.19 3.75 -1.15
C ALA A 74 -9.20 3.59 0.01
N THR A 75 -9.32 4.61 0.87
CA THR A 75 -10.32 4.64 1.96
C THR A 75 -11.74 4.55 1.41
N ASN A 76 -12.08 5.41 0.46
CA ASN A 76 -13.42 5.42 -0.14
C ASN A 76 -13.72 4.10 -0.85
N LYS A 77 -12.75 3.59 -1.62
CA LYS A 77 -12.90 2.32 -2.33
C LYS A 77 -13.17 1.17 -1.36
N ALA A 78 -12.33 0.99 -0.34
CA ALA A 78 -12.48 -0.10 0.62
C ALA A 78 -13.79 0.01 1.43
N PHE A 79 -14.18 1.22 1.83
CA PHE A 79 -15.46 1.43 2.52
C PHE A 79 -16.66 1.04 1.64
N LEU A 80 -16.68 1.49 0.38
CA LEU A 80 -17.76 1.18 -0.55
C LEU A 80 -17.79 -0.30 -0.92
N ASP A 81 -16.63 -0.91 -1.17
CA ASP A 81 -16.53 -2.32 -1.54
C ASP A 81 -16.96 -3.23 -0.38
N HIS A 82 -16.64 -2.88 0.87
CA HIS A 82 -17.10 -3.63 2.05
C HIS A 82 -18.63 -3.58 2.18
N ASN A 83 -19.24 -2.40 2.02
CA ASN A 83 -20.68 -2.23 2.20
C ASN A 83 -21.53 -2.77 1.05
N LYS A 84 -20.96 -2.97 -0.16
CA LYS A 84 -21.68 -3.55 -1.31
C LYS A 84 -21.80 -5.07 -1.23
N ASN A 85 -20.89 -5.71 -0.52
CA ASN A 85 -20.77 -7.16 -0.51
C ASN A 85 -21.31 -7.72 0.81
N GLU A 86 -22.55 -8.22 0.80
CA GLU A 86 -23.23 -8.75 1.98
C GLU A 86 -22.48 -9.91 2.68
N GLN A 87 -21.56 -10.56 1.98
CA GLN A 87 -20.73 -11.65 2.52
C GLN A 87 -19.42 -11.18 3.16
N THR A 88 -19.06 -9.91 3.04
CA THR A 88 -17.81 -9.41 3.64
C THR A 88 -18.00 -9.28 5.14
N THR A 89 -17.27 -10.07 5.90
CA THR A 89 -17.28 -9.98 7.36
C THR A 89 -16.20 -9.04 7.85
N CYS A 90 -16.49 -8.38 8.98
CA CYS A 90 -15.49 -7.60 9.68
C CYS A 90 -14.46 -8.53 10.34
N PRO A 91 -13.15 -8.30 10.15
CA PRO A 91 -12.15 -8.97 10.97
C PRO A 91 -12.36 -8.58 12.44
N ASP A 92 -11.93 -9.44 13.37
CA ASP A 92 -11.89 -9.02 14.76
C ASP A 92 -10.91 -7.85 14.97
N GLY A 93 -11.17 -7.06 16.01
CA GLY A 93 -10.39 -5.86 16.32
C GLY A 93 -8.89 -6.12 16.45
N PRO A 94 -8.43 -7.16 17.19
CA PRO A 94 -7.02 -7.50 17.28
C PRO A 94 -6.36 -7.80 15.92
N THR A 95 -7.05 -8.54 15.06
CA THR A 95 -6.56 -8.86 13.71
C THR A 95 -6.40 -7.60 12.88
N LEU A 96 -7.41 -6.73 12.87
CA LEU A 96 -7.34 -5.46 12.14
C LEU A 96 -6.23 -4.56 12.67
N ASN A 97 -6.10 -4.44 13.99
CA ASN A 97 -5.07 -3.62 14.61
C ASN A 97 -3.67 -4.15 14.30
N GLY A 98 -3.47 -5.47 14.28
CA GLY A 98 -2.19 -6.07 13.87
C GLY A 98 -1.81 -5.72 12.42
N GLN A 99 -2.78 -5.75 11.49
CA GLN A 99 -2.56 -5.34 10.10
C GLN A 99 -2.21 -3.85 9.98
N VAL A 100 -2.88 -3.02 10.79
CA VAL A 100 -2.61 -1.57 10.86
C VAL A 100 -1.21 -1.31 11.39
N ASP A 101 -0.81 -1.95 12.49
CA ASP A 101 0.51 -1.77 13.08
C ASP A 101 1.64 -2.18 12.12
N GLU A 102 1.46 -3.28 11.39
CA GLU A 102 2.43 -3.73 10.39
C GLU A 102 2.56 -2.69 9.25
N ALA A 103 1.43 -2.18 8.75
CA ALA A 103 1.44 -1.16 7.69
C ALA A 103 2.03 0.19 8.17
N ILE A 104 1.82 0.56 9.44
CA ILE A 104 2.45 1.75 10.05
C ILE A 104 3.97 1.60 10.04
N GLN A 105 4.49 0.44 10.47
CA GLN A 105 5.93 0.18 10.51
C GLN A 105 6.54 0.24 9.10
N ARG A 106 5.87 -0.37 8.11
CA ARG A 106 6.33 -0.32 6.72
C ARG A 106 6.29 1.10 6.14
N LEU A 107 5.23 1.87 6.42
CA LEU A 107 5.17 3.28 6.01
C LEU A 107 6.36 4.06 6.59
N GLN A 108 6.63 3.93 7.89
CA GLN A 108 7.72 4.64 8.57
C GLN A 108 9.10 4.26 8.02
N ALA A 109 9.30 3.01 7.61
CA ALA A 109 10.53 2.55 6.96
C ALA A 109 10.66 3.05 5.51
N ALA A 110 9.53 3.25 4.82
CA ALA A 110 9.47 3.60 3.41
C ALA A 110 9.36 5.10 3.14
N VAL A 111 9.24 5.94 4.18
CA VAL A 111 9.22 7.41 4.03
C VAL A 111 10.44 8.00 4.71
N PRO A 112 11.07 9.03 4.12
CA PRO A 112 12.18 9.71 4.78
C PRO A 112 11.69 10.29 6.11
N ALA A 113 12.51 10.18 7.15
CA ALA A 113 12.21 10.77 8.45
C ALA A 113 11.82 12.24 8.27
N SER A 114 10.64 12.60 8.78
CA SER A 114 10.14 13.97 8.65
C SER A 114 11.11 14.90 9.39
N VAL A 115 11.83 15.75 8.65
CA VAL A 115 12.54 16.89 9.23
C VAL A 115 11.46 17.93 9.55
N VAL A 116 10.89 17.82 10.75
CA VAL A 116 10.06 18.88 11.31
C VAL A 116 11.00 20.08 11.51
N LYS A 117 10.70 21.18 10.80
CA LYS A 117 11.41 22.45 10.94
C LYS A 117 10.66 23.34 11.91
#